data_AF-A0A397IWU6-F1
#
_entry.id   AF-A0A397IWU6-F1
#
_cell.length_a   1.000
_cell.length_b   1.000
_cell.length_c   1.000
_cell.angle_alpha   90.00
_cell.angle_beta   90.00
_cell.angle_gamma   90.00
#
_symmetry.space_group_name_H-M   'P 1'
#
loop_
_entity.id
_entity.type
_entity.pdbx_description
1 polymer ?
#
loop_
_entity_poly.entity_id
_entity_poly.type
_entity_poly.pdbx_seq_one_letter_code
_entity_poly.pdbx_strand_id
1 'polypeptide(L)'
;MSNHCIAITLAILCLLIVLGSFVTVDQQDIPEQDKSKHTGYPVWTPPLEGFIGRDNDEKAFAMSLFACIMMSISGYYIIKWTRNNNNKRKTTFFILNDDKTVPTFEFDVNLGFYCFVTAFASVVSLWIDLGKLWVPLGILHNALEFLILVNMHCGGRITSSVFLGILLLYVVLSTGITIFLPWPYDALWFKMQGLCLDWALPIQFIRTYFNTKKHIKNDSGVNPLIRDDDDDERGEINDAVYNSNNDVIVHHPYQILLLILASASHIIGNVTNTIWVYEIRATYAFIVSYAITYPAYAYFVYLDTQAISVLPRKVIHLPDTTCWKVVLVTIFSIALSFLTIRLGL
;
A
#
# COMPACT_ATOMS: atom_id res chain seq x y z
N MET A 1 -11.85 27.92 19.04
CA MET A 1 -10.78 27.00 18.60
C MET A 1 -11.23 26.40 17.27
N SER A 2 -10.42 26.43 16.20
CA SER A 2 -10.87 25.90 14.91
C SER A 2 -11.05 24.37 14.98
N ASN A 3 -12.04 23.81 14.29
CA ASN A 3 -12.37 22.38 14.34
C ASN A 3 -11.15 21.48 14.00
N HIS A 4 -10.24 21.95 13.14
CA HIS A 4 -9.00 21.23 12.82
C HIS A 4 -8.01 21.19 13.98
N CYS A 5 -7.92 22.24 14.81
CA CYS A 5 -7.05 22.23 16.00
C CYS A 5 -7.52 21.17 16.98
N ILE A 6 -8.83 21.08 17.21
CA ILE A 6 -9.42 20.07 18.11
C ILE A 6 -9.09 18.66 17.59
N ALA A 7 -9.29 18.41 16.28
CA ALA A 7 -9.00 17.10 15.68
C ALA A 7 -7.52 16.70 15.82
N ILE A 8 -6.58 17.63 15.56
CA ILE A 8 -5.14 17.38 15.73
C ILE A 8 -4.81 17.13 17.21
N THR A 9 -5.33 17.94 18.14
CA THR A 9 -5.10 17.74 19.57
C THR A 9 -5.60 16.37 20.03
N LEU A 10 -6.77 15.93 19.58
CA LEU A 10 -7.29 14.59 19.89
C LEU A 10 -6.43 13.48 19.31
N ALA A 11 -5.93 13.63 18.07
CA ALA A 11 -5.04 12.67 17.45
C ALA A 11 -3.70 12.57 18.21
N ILE A 12 -3.12 13.71 18.62
CA ILE A 12 -1.91 13.75 19.45
C ILE A 12 -2.17 13.09 20.80
N LEU A 13 -3.29 13.40 21.45
CA LEU A 13 -3.65 12.79 22.73
C LEU A 13 -3.78 11.27 22.61
N CYS A 14 -4.41 10.78 21.53
CA CYS A 14 -4.50 9.36 21.23
C CYS A 14 -3.11 8.72 21.08
N LEU A 15 -2.21 9.35 20.31
CA LEU A 15 -0.83 8.90 20.17
C LEU A 15 -0.11 8.87 21.54
N LEU A 16 -0.25 9.90 22.36
CA LEU A 16 0.37 9.96 23.69
C LEU A 16 -0.17 8.88 24.64
N ILE A 17 -1.47 8.57 24.58
CA ILE A 17 -2.07 7.48 25.36
C ILE A 17 -1.47 6.14 24.92
N VAL A 18 -1.37 5.90 23.61
CA VAL A 18 -0.75 4.68 23.08
C VAL A 18 0.71 4.58 23.50
N LEU A 19 1.50 5.65 23.38
CA LEU A 19 2.89 5.67 23.82
C LEU A 19 3.01 5.45 25.35
N GLY A 20 2.12 6.05 26.13
CA GLY A 20 2.08 5.87 27.59
C GLY A 20 1.78 4.44 28.01
N SER A 21 1.08 3.66 27.18
CA SER A 21 0.80 2.24 27.47
C SER A 21 2.05 1.34 27.43
N PHE A 22 3.17 1.79 26.85
CA PHE A 22 4.43 1.05 26.85
C PHE A 22 5.18 1.11 28.19
N VAL A 23 4.78 1.99 29.12
CA VAL A 23 5.40 2.09 30.46
C VAL A 23 5.18 0.80 31.27
N THR A 24 4.18 0.00 30.94
CA THR A 24 3.87 -1.26 31.62
C THR A 24 4.44 -2.49 30.92
N VAL A 25 5.29 -2.32 29.90
CA VAL A 25 5.90 -3.44 29.17
C VAL A 25 7.15 -3.87 29.91
N ASP A 26 7.17 -5.12 30.35
CA ASP A 26 8.31 -5.73 31.03
C ASP A 26 9.23 -6.46 30.04
N GLN A 27 10.45 -6.79 30.47
CA GLN A 27 11.41 -7.49 29.63
C GLN A 27 10.91 -8.89 29.18
N GLN A 28 9.98 -9.48 29.93
CA GLN A 28 9.37 -10.79 29.61
C GLN A 28 8.37 -10.71 28.45
N ASP A 29 7.81 -9.52 28.20
CA ASP A 29 6.85 -9.28 27.11
C ASP A 29 7.55 -9.13 25.76
N ILE A 30 8.86 -8.87 25.77
CA ILE A 30 9.67 -8.69 24.56
C ILE A 30 9.93 -10.08 23.95
N PRO A 31 9.62 -10.29 22.65
CA PRO A 31 9.89 -11.55 22.00
C PRO A 31 11.35 -11.97 22.11
N GLU A 32 11.59 -13.27 22.22
CA GLU A 32 12.95 -13.80 22.17
C GLU A 32 13.52 -13.74 20.74
N GLN A 33 14.84 -13.62 20.62
CA GLN A 33 15.53 -13.56 19.34
C GLN A 33 15.99 -14.96 18.91
N ASP A 34 15.52 -15.43 17.76
CA ASP A 34 15.99 -16.69 17.18
C ASP A 34 17.18 -16.47 16.20
N LYS A 35 17.67 -17.57 15.62
CA LYS A 35 18.69 -17.56 14.57
C LYS A 35 18.17 -18.19 13.30
N SER A 36 18.57 -17.63 12.16
CA SER A 36 18.29 -18.20 10.85
C SER A 36 18.85 -19.61 10.72
N LYS A 37 18.03 -20.56 10.24
CA LYS A 37 18.45 -21.95 10.00
C LYS A 37 19.54 -22.05 8.93
N HIS A 38 19.53 -21.14 7.96
CA HIS A 38 20.44 -21.17 6.81
C HIS A 38 21.73 -20.39 7.03
N THR A 39 21.65 -19.26 7.73
CA THR A 39 22.81 -18.36 7.88
C THR A 39 23.40 -18.35 9.28
N GLY A 40 22.66 -18.78 10.29
CA GLY A 40 23.05 -18.72 11.71
C GLY A 40 23.05 -17.31 12.31
N TYR A 41 22.71 -16.27 11.54
CA TYR A 41 22.61 -14.91 12.04
C TYR A 41 21.34 -14.69 12.86
N PRO A 42 21.33 -13.73 13.80
CA PRO A 42 20.13 -13.38 14.56
C PRO A 42 19.01 -12.86 13.65
N VAL A 43 17.79 -13.31 13.92
CA VAL A 43 16.57 -12.94 13.19
C VAL A 43 15.56 -12.28 14.13
N TRP A 44 14.56 -11.62 13.57
CA TRP A 44 13.55 -10.90 14.34
C TRP A 44 12.30 -11.70 14.66
N THR A 45 12.14 -12.86 14.02
CA THR A 45 11.07 -13.80 14.33
C THR A 45 11.49 -14.65 15.53
N PRO A 46 10.65 -14.76 16.57
CA PRO A 46 10.89 -15.70 17.65
C PRO A 46 10.75 -17.14 17.16
N PRO A 47 11.19 -18.13 17.95
CA PRO A 47 10.91 -19.54 17.70
C PRO A 47 9.39 -19.75 17.60
N LEU A 48 8.93 -20.19 16.43
CA LEU A 48 7.50 -20.41 16.19
C LEU A 48 7.03 -21.71 16.84
N GLU A 49 5.99 -21.63 17.65
CA GLU A 49 5.36 -22.82 18.24
C GLU A 49 4.75 -23.68 17.12
N GLY A 50 5.12 -24.96 17.08
CA GLY A 50 4.69 -25.89 16.04
C GLY A 50 5.58 -25.97 14.80
N PHE A 51 6.65 -25.19 14.69
CA PHE A 51 7.71 -25.39 13.68
C PHE A 51 8.68 -26.56 14.02
N ILE A 52 8.41 -27.31 15.09
CA ILE A 52 9.17 -28.50 15.50
C ILE A 52 8.69 -29.71 14.67
N GLY A 53 9.21 -29.82 13.44
CA GLY A 53 8.95 -30.93 12.54
C GLY A 53 9.04 -30.53 11.08
N ARG A 54 9.68 -31.37 10.25
CA ARG A 54 9.93 -31.15 8.81
C ARG A 54 8.68 -30.76 8.01
N ASP A 55 7.51 -31.29 8.38
CA ASP A 55 6.26 -31.09 7.64
C ASP A 55 5.70 -29.67 7.72
N ASN A 56 5.93 -28.92 8.80
CA ASN A 56 5.40 -27.56 8.95
C ASN A 56 6.32 -26.51 8.31
N ASP A 57 7.64 -26.76 8.30
CA ASP A 57 8.62 -26.00 7.50
C ASP A 57 8.27 -26.02 6.01
N GLU A 58 8.00 -27.20 5.46
CA GLU A 58 7.70 -27.38 4.04
C GLU A 58 6.39 -26.66 3.63
N LYS A 59 5.37 -26.64 4.51
CA LYS A 59 4.11 -25.92 4.27
C LYS A 59 4.30 -24.41 4.22
N ALA A 60 4.98 -23.84 5.22
CA ALA A 60 5.24 -22.41 5.27
C ALA A 60 6.06 -21.96 4.06
N PHE A 61 7.08 -22.74 3.70
CA PHE A 61 7.89 -22.51 2.50
C PHE A 61 7.05 -22.55 1.22
N ALA A 62 6.23 -23.60 1.04
CA ALA A 62 5.38 -23.75 -0.15
C ALA A 62 4.36 -22.61 -0.27
N MET A 63 3.72 -22.21 0.83
CA MET A 63 2.80 -21.07 0.85
C MET A 63 3.50 -19.76 0.50
N SER A 64 4.72 -19.56 1.01
CA SER A 64 5.49 -18.35 0.75
C SER A 64 5.92 -18.29 -0.72
N LEU A 65 6.34 -19.43 -1.29
CA LEU A 65 6.65 -19.53 -2.72
C LEU A 65 5.42 -19.26 -3.58
N PHE A 66 4.26 -19.80 -3.20
CA PHE A 66 2.99 -19.49 -3.87
C PHE A 66 2.69 -17.99 -3.84
N ALA A 67 2.81 -17.34 -2.68
CA ALA A 67 2.64 -15.88 -2.58
C ALA A 67 3.62 -15.13 -3.49
N CYS A 68 4.90 -15.53 -3.52
CA CYS A 68 5.91 -14.95 -4.40
C CYS A 68 5.55 -15.07 -5.89
N ILE A 69 5.02 -16.23 -6.30
CA ILE A 69 4.54 -16.46 -7.67
C ILE A 69 3.37 -15.53 -7.98
N MET A 70 2.37 -15.45 -7.09
CA MET A 70 1.21 -14.58 -7.27
C MET A 70 1.62 -13.11 -7.37
N MET A 71 2.54 -12.64 -6.53
CA MET A 71 3.09 -11.28 -6.57
C MET A 71 3.83 -11.01 -7.89
N SER A 72 4.68 -11.94 -8.33
CA SER A 72 5.46 -11.81 -9.57
C SER A 72 4.58 -11.75 -10.81
N ILE A 73 3.58 -12.64 -10.89
CA ILE A 73 2.58 -12.65 -11.97
C ILE A 73 1.78 -11.35 -11.96
N SER A 74 1.37 -10.88 -10.78
CA SER A 74 0.65 -9.61 -10.61
C SER A 74 1.47 -8.43 -11.11
N GLY A 75 2.73 -8.30 -10.69
CA GLY A 75 3.64 -7.25 -11.16
C GLY A 75 3.86 -7.29 -12.67
N TYR A 76 4.04 -8.48 -13.24
CA TYR A 76 4.19 -8.65 -14.69
C TYR A 76 2.97 -8.16 -15.46
N TYR A 77 1.76 -8.58 -15.04
CA TYR A 77 0.54 -8.19 -15.73
C TYR A 77 0.20 -6.71 -15.55
N ILE A 78 0.45 -6.13 -14.38
CA ILE A 78 0.33 -4.67 -14.16
C ILE A 78 1.18 -3.93 -15.19
N ILE A 79 2.48 -4.20 -15.25
CA ILE A 79 3.38 -3.50 -16.17
C ILE A 79 2.98 -3.73 -17.64
N LYS A 80 2.58 -4.96 -17.99
CA LYS A 80 2.13 -5.30 -19.33
C LYS A 80 0.88 -4.51 -19.72
N TRP A 81 -0.14 -4.47 -18.87
CA TRP A 81 -1.40 -3.79 -19.16
C TRP A 81 -1.25 -2.27 -19.19
N THR A 82 -0.47 -1.71 -18.26
CA THR A 82 -0.20 -0.27 -18.22
C THR A 82 0.57 0.21 -19.45
N ARG A 83 1.54 -0.57 -19.96
CA ARG A 83 2.33 -0.19 -21.14
C ARG A 83 1.63 -0.44 -22.47
N ASN A 84 0.78 -1.46 -22.56
CA ASN A 84 0.08 -1.81 -23.81
C ASN A 84 -1.27 -1.09 -23.98
N ASN A 85 -1.56 -0.08 -23.16
CA ASN A 85 -2.81 0.67 -23.26
C ASN A 85 -2.73 1.73 -24.37
N ASN A 86 -3.03 1.32 -25.60
CA ASN A 86 -3.02 2.20 -26.77
C ASN A 86 -4.35 2.97 -26.96
N ASN A 87 -5.37 2.73 -26.13
CA ASN A 87 -6.69 3.32 -26.30
C ASN A 87 -6.95 4.42 -25.27
N LYS A 88 -6.97 5.69 -25.72
CA LYS A 88 -7.26 6.86 -24.89
C LYS A 88 -8.58 6.76 -24.11
N ARG A 89 -9.59 6.05 -24.63
CA ARG A 89 -10.89 5.84 -23.94
C ARG A 89 -10.79 4.89 -22.74
N LYS A 90 -9.74 4.07 -22.67
CA LYS A 90 -9.47 3.16 -21.56
C LYS A 90 -8.55 3.75 -20.51
N THR A 91 -8.09 4.99 -20.68
CA THR A 91 -7.23 5.66 -19.70
C THR A 91 -8.07 6.23 -18.56
N THR A 92 -7.72 5.87 -17.33
CA THR A 92 -8.24 6.55 -16.14
C THR A 92 -7.37 7.75 -15.79
N PHE A 93 -8.00 8.77 -15.23
CA PHE A 93 -7.34 9.98 -14.80
C PHE A 93 -7.60 10.27 -13.34
N PHE A 94 -6.56 10.73 -12.65
CA PHE A 94 -6.66 11.40 -11.37
C PHE A 94 -7.05 12.86 -11.53
N ILE A 95 -7.86 13.33 -10.60
CA ILE A 95 -8.24 14.74 -10.43
C ILE A 95 -7.99 15.09 -8.97
N LEU A 96 -7.25 16.17 -8.72
CA LEU A 96 -7.02 16.72 -7.39
C LEU A 96 -7.55 18.16 -7.37
N ASN A 97 -8.38 18.50 -6.38
CA ASN A 97 -8.98 19.84 -6.20
C ASN A 97 -9.68 20.42 -7.45
N ASP A 98 -10.27 19.55 -8.28
CA ASP A 98 -10.92 19.92 -9.55
C ASP A 98 -9.99 20.64 -10.55
N ASP A 99 -8.68 20.45 -10.41
CA ASP A 99 -7.63 20.93 -11.32
C ASP A 99 -7.42 19.98 -12.54
N LYS A 100 -6.29 20.14 -13.22
CA LYS A 100 -5.84 19.35 -14.37
C LYS A 100 -5.89 17.84 -14.12
N THR A 101 -6.41 17.12 -15.11
CA THR A 101 -6.43 15.66 -15.10
C THR A 101 -5.05 15.06 -15.36
N VAL A 102 -4.62 14.10 -14.54
CA VAL A 102 -3.35 13.38 -14.68
C VAL A 102 -3.62 11.90 -14.94
N PRO A 103 -3.04 11.25 -15.97
CA PRO A 103 -3.23 9.80 -16.16
C PRO A 103 -2.75 8.99 -14.96
N THR A 104 -3.45 7.90 -14.61
CA THR A 104 -3.07 6.96 -13.55
C THR A 104 -1.81 6.14 -13.86
N PHE A 105 -1.23 6.29 -15.05
CA PHE A 105 -0.09 5.52 -15.56
C PHE A 105 1.07 5.38 -14.56
N GLU A 106 1.56 6.49 -13.98
CA GLU A 106 2.69 6.44 -13.04
C GLU A 106 2.34 5.69 -11.76
N PHE A 107 1.11 5.84 -11.27
CA PHE A 107 0.61 5.11 -10.11
C PHE A 107 0.54 3.60 -10.36
N ASP A 108 0.00 3.19 -11.51
CA ASP A 108 -0.07 1.78 -11.88
C ASP A 108 1.32 1.16 -12.05
N VAL A 109 2.26 1.89 -12.67
CA VAL A 109 3.66 1.46 -12.77
C VAL A 109 4.28 1.28 -11.39
N ASN A 110 4.04 2.19 -10.46
CA ASN A 110 4.53 2.07 -9.08
C ASN A 110 3.94 0.86 -8.36
N LEU A 111 2.65 0.55 -8.55
CA LEU A 111 2.05 -0.70 -8.05
C LEU A 111 2.73 -1.94 -8.64
N GLY A 112 3.08 -1.91 -9.93
CA GLY A 112 3.79 -3.01 -10.59
C GLY A 112 5.19 -3.23 -10.00
N PHE A 113 5.95 -2.15 -9.79
CA PHE A 113 7.26 -2.23 -9.12
C PHE A 113 7.14 -2.70 -7.67
N TYR A 114 6.11 -2.24 -6.95
CA TYR A 114 5.81 -2.70 -5.60
C TYR A 114 5.60 -4.21 -5.55
N CYS A 115 4.78 -4.78 -6.45
CA CYS A 115 4.63 -6.23 -6.58
C CYS A 115 5.98 -6.96 -6.76
N PHE A 116 6.84 -6.47 -7.66
CA PHE A 116 8.13 -7.11 -7.95
C PHE A 116 9.12 -7.03 -6.79
N VAL A 117 9.25 -5.86 -6.16
CA VAL A 117 10.15 -5.67 -5.03
C VAL A 117 9.69 -6.47 -3.83
N THR A 118 8.39 -6.51 -3.54
CA THR A 118 7.88 -7.38 -2.47
C THR A 118 8.15 -8.85 -2.79
N ALA A 119 7.86 -9.31 -4.01
CA ALA A 119 8.15 -10.69 -4.40
C ALA A 119 9.62 -11.04 -4.21
N PHE A 120 10.53 -10.15 -4.62
CA PHE A 120 11.96 -10.33 -4.46
C PHE A 120 12.38 -10.35 -2.98
N ALA A 121 11.87 -9.42 -2.17
CA ALA A 121 12.11 -9.39 -0.73
C ALA A 121 11.61 -10.69 -0.07
N SER A 122 10.42 -11.17 -0.42
CA SER A 122 9.86 -12.43 0.10
C SER A 122 10.68 -13.65 -0.31
N VAL A 123 11.11 -13.74 -1.58
CA VAL A 123 12.01 -14.84 -2.01
C VAL A 123 13.31 -14.83 -1.22
N VAL A 124 13.91 -13.66 -1.02
CA VAL A 124 15.17 -13.57 -0.25
C VAL A 124 14.92 -13.92 1.22
N SER A 125 13.78 -13.54 1.80
CA SER A 125 13.44 -13.89 3.19
C SER A 125 13.39 -15.40 3.43
N LEU A 126 13.09 -16.21 2.40
CA LEU A 126 13.13 -17.68 2.52
C LEU A 126 14.53 -18.25 2.73
N TRP A 127 15.58 -17.48 2.42
CA TRP A 127 16.97 -17.94 2.52
C TRP A 127 17.73 -17.31 3.68
N ILE A 128 17.43 -16.06 4.02
CA ILE A 128 18.19 -15.32 5.05
C ILE A 128 17.35 -14.92 6.26
N ASP A 129 16.05 -15.27 6.26
CA ASP A 129 15.06 -14.90 7.27
C ASP A 129 14.93 -13.38 7.47
N LEU A 130 13.96 -12.96 8.29
CA LEU A 130 13.75 -11.56 8.61
C LEU A 130 14.77 -11.13 9.67
N GLY A 131 15.73 -10.31 9.27
CA GLY A 131 16.77 -9.80 10.17
C GLY A 131 17.61 -8.74 9.47
N LYS A 132 18.74 -8.34 10.08
CA LYS A 132 19.58 -7.23 9.56
C LYS A 132 20.08 -7.43 8.13
N LEU A 133 20.33 -8.67 7.71
CA LEU A 133 20.75 -8.98 6.34
C LEU A 133 19.65 -8.72 5.30
N TRP A 134 18.39 -8.85 5.70
CA TRP A 134 17.23 -8.67 4.84
C TRP A 134 16.73 -7.22 4.78
N VAL A 135 17.09 -6.41 5.77
CA VAL A 135 16.65 -5.01 5.96
C VAL A 135 16.66 -4.15 4.69
N PRO A 136 17.71 -4.14 3.85
CA PRO A 136 17.71 -3.28 2.67
C PRO A 136 16.54 -3.56 1.72
N LEU A 137 16.12 -4.83 1.61
CA LEU A 137 15.00 -5.23 0.75
C LEU A 137 13.65 -4.85 1.39
N GLY A 138 13.51 -5.06 2.70
CA GLY A 138 12.33 -4.63 3.45
C GLY A 138 12.13 -3.11 3.40
N ILE A 139 13.21 -2.33 3.46
CA ILE A 139 13.14 -0.87 3.36
C ILE A 139 12.81 -0.43 1.94
N LEU A 140 13.31 -1.12 0.91
CA LEU A 140 12.93 -0.83 -0.47
C LEU A 140 11.44 -1.09 -0.72
N HIS A 141 10.89 -2.15 -0.12
CA HIS A 141 9.44 -2.42 -0.11
C HIS A 141 8.67 -1.26 0.55
N ASN A 142 9.03 -0.86 1.77
CA ASN A 142 8.41 0.29 2.46
C ASN A 142 8.56 1.60 1.64
N ALA A 143 9.70 1.82 1.00
CA ALA A 143 9.94 3.00 0.18
C ALA A 143 8.97 3.09 -1.01
N LEU A 144 8.53 1.95 -1.57
CA LEU A 144 7.54 1.93 -2.64
C LEU A 144 6.12 2.24 -2.14
N GLU A 145 5.76 1.81 -0.93
CA GLU A 145 4.49 2.22 -0.30
C GLU A 145 4.48 3.73 -0.05
N PHE A 146 5.60 4.26 0.45
CA PHE A 146 5.77 5.70 0.61
C PHE A 146 5.68 6.45 -0.73
N LEU A 147 6.30 5.92 -1.78
CA LEU A 147 6.19 6.46 -3.14
C LEU A 147 4.75 6.48 -3.64
N ILE A 148 3.98 5.40 -3.42
CA ILE A 148 2.56 5.32 -3.80
C ILE A 148 1.74 6.39 -3.07
N LEU A 149 1.93 6.54 -1.76
CA LEU A 149 1.25 7.55 -0.96
C LEU A 149 1.58 8.98 -1.44
N VAL A 150 2.86 9.26 -1.72
CA VAL A 150 3.28 10.58 -2.20
C VAL A 150 2.80 10.83 -3.62
N ASN A 151 2.80 9.83 -4.50
CA ASN A 151 2.27 9.95 -5.85
C ASN A 151 0.80 10.38 -5.82
N MET A 152 -0.03 9.75 -4.99
CA MET A 152 -1.42 10.16 -4.77
C MET A 152 -1.52 11.57 -4.15
N HIS A 153 -0.65 11.88 -3.19
CA HIS A 153 -0.62 13.21 -2.56
C HIS A 153 -0.27 14.33 -3.57
N CYS A 154 0.55 14.04 -4.56
CA CYS A 154 0.93 14.98 -5.62
C CYS A 154 -0.02 14.96 -6.83
N GLY A 155 -1.20 14.35 -6.72
CA GLY A 155 -2.19 14.35 -7.82
C GLY A 155 -1.91 13.32 -8.92
N GLY A 156 -1.08 12.31 -8.65
CA GLY A 156 -0.76 11.24 -9.60
C GLY A 156 0.60 11.36 -10.30
N ARG A 157 1.29 12.49 -10.15
CA ARG A 157 2.60 12.73 -10.75
C ARG A 157 3.52 13.47 -9.78
N ILE A 158 4.72 12.95 -9.61
CA ILE A 158 5.74 13.59 -8.76
C ILE A 158 6.69 14.37 -9.67
N THR A 159 6.57 15.69 -9.68
CA THR A 159 7.39 16.58 -10.53
C THR A 159 8.63 17.13 -9.82
N SER A 160 8.64 17.10 -8.48
CA SER A 160 9.72 17.69 -7.69
C SER A 160 10.92 16.75 -7.58
N SER A 161 12.09 17.17 -8.05
CA SER A 161 13.35 16.45 -7.86
C SER A 161 13.79 16.37 -6.40
N VAL A 162 13.31 17.30 -5.56
CA VAL A 162 13.55 17.30 -4.10
C VAL A 162 13.01 16.01 -3.47
N PHE A 163 11.91 15.46 -4.01
CA PHE A 163 11.35 14.22 -3.49
C PHE A 163 12.31 13.04 -3.62
N LEU A 164 13.12 12.97 -4.69
CA LEU A 164 14.12 11.92 -4.83
C LEU A 164 15.17 11.98 -3.69
N GLY A 165 15.57 13.20 -3.30
CA GLY A 165 16.45 13.42 -2.16
C GLY A 165 15.82 12.99 -0.84
N ILE A 166 14.51 13.28 -0.64
CA ILE A 166 13.76 12.84 0.54
C ILE A 166 13.66 11.31 0.60
N LEU A 167 13.36 10.66 -0.53
CA LEU A 167 13.26 9.21 -0.63
C LEU A 167 14.60 8.54 -0.36
N LEU A 168 15.70 9.06 -0.93
CA LEU A 168 17.04 8.55 -0.66
C LEU A 168 17.42 8.72 0.82
N LEU A 169 17.12 9.88 1.40
CA LEU A 169 17.36 10.15 2.82
C LEU A 169 16.57 9.18 3.71
N TYR A 170 15.29 8.92 3.38
CA TYR A 170 14.48 7.92 4.05
C TYR A 170 15.16 6.54 4.00
N VAL A 171 15.54 6.05 2.82
CA VAL A 171 16.17 4.73 2.67
C VAL A 171 17.47 4.63 3.48
N VAL A 172 18.34 5.64 3.40
CA VAL A 172 19.63 5.64 4.12
C VAL A 172 19.43 5.70 5.63
N LEU A 173 18.56 6.58 6.12
CA LEU A 173 18.31 6.72 7.56
C LEU A 173 17.62 5.47 8.13
N SER A 174 16.57 4.98 7.46
CA SER A 174 15.87 3.77 7.87
C SER A 174 16.85 2.59 7.94
N THR A 175 17.70 2.41 6.92
CA THR A 175 18.65 1.30 6.86
C THR A 175 19.72 1.44 7.93
N GLY A 176 20.31 2.63 8.03
CA GLY A 176 21.35 2.92 9.02
C GLY A 176 20.85 2.70 10.44
N ILE A 177 19.72 3.30 10.80
CA ILE A 177 19.14 3.18 12.15
C ILE A 177 18.84 1.71 12.45
N THR A 178 18.21 0.95 11.54
CA THR A 178 17.94 -0.48 11.77
C THR A 178 19.23 -1.29 11.95
N ILE A 179 20.28 -1.03 11.18
CA ILE A 179 21.55 -1.77 11.31
C ILE A 179 22.24 -1.46 12.64
N PHE A 180 22.25 -0.20 13.08
CA PHE A 180 22.97 0.24 14.28
C PHE A 180 22.22 0.02 15.59
N LEU A 181 20.88 -0.05 15.56
CA LEU A 181 20.11 -0.36 16.77
C LEU A 181 20.37 -1.81 17.23
N PRO A 182 20.48 -2.06 18.55
CA PRO A 182 20.52 -3.41 19.08
C PRO A 182 19.10 -4.00 19.16
N TRP A 183 19.02 -5.32 19.25
CA TRP A 183 17.77 -6.00 19.60
C TRP A 183 17.23 -5.50 20.95
N PRO A 184 15.92 -5.29 21.12
CA PRO A 184 14.83 -5.45 20.14
C PRO A 184 14.51 -4.18 19.33
N TYR A 185 15.26 -3.09 19.54
CA TYR A 185 14.94 -1.78 18.99
C TYR A 185 15.07 -1.70 17.48
N ASP A 186 15.95 -2.49 16.87
CA ASP A 186 16.08 -2.60 15.41
C ASP A 186 14.81 -3.16 14.77
N ALA A 187 14.30 -4.26 15.30
CA ALA A 187 13.06 -4.89 14.85
C ALA A 187 11.85 -4.01 15.12
N LEU A 188 11.78 -3.39 16.31
CA LEU A 188 10.73 -2.44 16.67
C LEU A 188 10.70 -1.25 15.70
N TRP A 189 11.85 -0.64 15.45
CA TRP A 189 12.00 0.48 14.51
C TRP A 189 11.57 0.08 13.11
N PHE A 190 12.07 -1.06 12.60
CA PHE A 190 11.70 -1.56 11.27
C PHE A 190 10.20 -1.84 11.15
N LYS A 191 9.64 -2.55 12.14
CA LYS A 191 8.22 -2.93 12.17
C LYS A 191 7.31 -1.71 12.22
N MET A 192 7.64 -0.73 13.06
CA MET A 192 6.87 0.51 13.18
C MET A 192 6.80 1.27 11.85
N GLN A 193 7.91 1.37 11.14
CA GLN A 193 7.94 2.08 9.84
C GLN A 193 7.02 1.44 8.80
N GLY A 194 7.08 0.11 8.66
CA GLY A 194 6.22 -0.62 7.73
C GLY A 194 4.75 -0.48 8.11
N LEU A 195 4.42 -0.73 9.37
CA LEU A 195 3.03 -0.63 9.87
C LEU A 195 2.44 0.78 9.73
N CYS A 196 3.25 1.84 9.84
CA CYS A 196 2.78 3.21 9.60
C CYS A 196 2.28 3.37 8.15
N LEU A 197 3.03 2.84 7.17
CA LEU A 197 2.68 2.92 5.76
C LEU A 197 1.49 2.01 5.45
N ASP A 198 1.48 0.80 6.01
CA ASP A 198 0.37 -0.15 5.92
C ASP A 198 -0.95 0.41 6.44
N TRP A 199 -0.94 1.20 7.51
CA TRP A 199 -2.14 1.88 8.01
C TRP A 199 -2.51 3.10 7.17
N ALA A 200 -1.51 3.82 6.62
CA ALA A 200 -1.77 5.00 5.80
C ALA A 200 -2.46 4.66 4.48
N LEU A 201 -2.05 3.58 3.79
CA LEU A 201 -2.61 3.15 2.51
C LEU A 201 -4.14 2.94 2.53
N PRO A 202 -4.73 2.09 3.40
CA PRO A 202 -6.16 1.87 3.44
C PRO A 202 -6.91 3.16 3.81
N ILE A 203 -6.36 3.98 4.71
CA ILE A 203 -6.95 5.29 5.03
C ILE A 203 -7.03 6.16 3.77
N GLN A 204 -5.95 6.25 2.98
CA GLN A 204 -5.94 7.05 1.76
C GLN A 204 -6.86 6.48 0.67
N PHE A 205 -6.89 5.16 0.48
CA PHE A 205 -7.79 4.54 -0.50
C PHE A 205 -9.27 4.70 -0.12
N ILE A 206 -9.61 4.58 1.17
CA ILE A 206 -10.96 4.86 1.69
C ILE A 206 -11.34 6.32 1.41
N ARG A 207 -10.46 7.27 1.74
CA ARG A 207 -10.68 8.70 1.46
C ARG A 207 -10.90 8.94 -0.04
N THR A 208 -10.10 8.30 -0.89
CA THR A 208 -10.20 8.41 -2.36
C THR A 208 -11.53 7.86 -2.88
N TYR A 209 -11.97 6.70 -2.38
CA TYR A 209 -13.27 6.11 -2.75
C TYR A 209 -14.44 7.04 -2.40
N PHE A 210 -14.49 7.52 -1.16
CA PHE A 210 -15.58 8.40 -0.73
C PHE A 210 -15.56 9.75 -1.42
N ASN A 211 -14.37 10.30 -1.68
CA ASN A 211 -14.24 11.55 -2.43
C ASN A 211 -14.72 11.38 -3.88
N THR A 212 -14.25 10.34 -4.57
CA THR A 212 -14.70 10.02 -5.94
C THR A 212 -16.21 9.78 -6.00
N LYS A 213 -16.76 9.02 -5.04
CA LYS A 213 -18.21 8.77 -4.95
C LYS A 213 -19.01 10.07 -4.79
N LYS A 214 -18.51 11.00 -3.96
CA LYS A 214 -19.16 12.29 -3.71
C LYS A 214 -19.18 13.14 -4.99
N HIS A 215 -18.06 13.26 -5.69
CA HIS A 215 -17.98 14.05 -6.92
C HIS A 215 -18.85 13.46 -8.02
N ILE A 216 -18.78 12.15 -8.30
CA ILE A 216 -19.64 11.50 -9.31
C ILE A 216 -21.13 11.73 -9.01
N LYS A 217 -21.55 11.67 -7.74
CA LYS A 217 -22.94 11.93 -7.37
C LYS A 217 -23.35 13.39 -7.63
N ASN A 218 -22.47 14.34 -7.37
CA ASN A 218 -22.75 15.77 -7.56
C ASN A 218 -22.68 16.17 -9.05
N ASP A 219 -21.75 15.60 -9.81
CA ASP A 219 -21.53 15.88 -11.23
C ASP A 219 -22.54 15.14 -12.12
N SER A 220 -23.21 14.10 -11.62
CA SER A 220 -24.33 13.47 -12.36
C SER A 220 -25.54 14.41 -12.62
N GLY A 221 -25.52 15.64 -12.05
CA GLY A 221 -26.48 16.72 -12.36
C GLY A 221 -25.89 17.93 -13.11
N VAL A 222 -24.59 17.96 -13.42
CA VAL A 222 -23.91 19.07 -14.10
C VAL A 222 -23.04 18.51 -15.21
N ASN A 223 -23.30 18.93 -16.46
CA ASN A 223 -22.57 18.55 -17.67
C ASN A 223 -21.07 18.30 -17.41
N PRO A 224 -20.49 17.17 -17.84
CA PRO A 224 -19.04 16.94 -17.77
C PRO A 224 -18.36 17.78 -18.85
N LEU A 225 -18.38 19.09 -18.68
CA LEU A 225 -17.69 20.06 -19.51
C LEU A 225 -16.57 20.65 -18.67
N ILE A 226 -15.35 20.15 -18.83
CA ILE A 226 -14.18 21.02 -18.95
C ILE A 226 -13.23 20.42 -20.02
N ARG A 227 -13.43 20.93 -21.24
CA ARG A 227 -12.42 21.36 -22.23
C ARG A 227 -11.25 20.41 -22.53
N ASP A 228 -11.38 19.67 -23.62
CA ASP A 228 -10.28 19.59 -24.58
C ASP A 228 -10.28 20.91 -25.36
N ASP A 229 -9.51 21.91 -24.93
CA ASP A 229 -9.21 23.12 -25.73
C ASP A 229 -8.19 22.80 -26.87
N ASP A 230 -8.12 21.55 -27.36
CA ASP A 230 -7.16 21.10 -28.38
C ASP A 230 -7.78 20.48 -29.64
N ASP A 231 -9.10 20.32 -29.75
CA ASP A 231 -9.73 19.78 -30.98
C ASP A 231 -10.57 20.84 -31.69
N ASP A 232 -9.85 21.79 -32.30
CA ASP A 232 -10.33 22.60 -33.40
C ASP A 232 -10.42 21.73 -34.67
N GLU A 233 -11.30 20.71 -34.68
CA GLU A 233 -11.69 20.03 -35.92
C GLU A 233 -13.09 19.40 -35.81
N ARG A 234 -14.04 20.18 -36.35
CA ARG A 234 -15.33 19.80 -36.92
C ARG A 234 -15.69 18.30 -36.91
N GLY A 235 -16.83 18.03 -36.27
CA GLY A 235 -17.92 17.28 -36.87
C GLY A 235 -17.75 15.76 -36.96
N GLU A 236 -18.30 15.05 -35.98
CA GLU A 236 -19.37 14.07 -36.20
C GLU A 236 -19.78 13.54 -34.83
N ILE A 237 -21.01 13.86 -34.44
CA ILE A 237 -21.77 13.09 -33.44
C ILE A 237 -22.08 11.75 -34.14
N ASN A 238 -21.06 10.91 -34.27
CA ASN A 238 -21.27 9.51 -34.51
C ASN A 238 -21.40 8.89 -33.14
N ASP A 239 -22.64 8.55 -32.80
CA ASP A 239 -22.97 7.42 -31.94
C ASP A 239 -22.07 6.25 -32.32
N ALA A 240 -20.89 6.20 -31.70
CA ALA A 240 -19.93 5.15 -31.90
C ALA A 240 -20.53 3.91 -31.25
N VAL A 241 -21.29 3.19 -32.08
CA VAL A 241 -21.78 1.84 -31.87
C VAL A 241 -20.81 1.10 -30.98
N TYR A 242 -21.25 0.83 -29.74
CA TYR A 242 -20.56 -0.05 -28.82
C TYR A 242 -20.18 -1.31 -29.60
N ASN A 243 -18.89 -1.59 -29.73
CA ASN A 243 -18.47 -2.90 -30.22
C ASN A 243 -18.66 -3.88 -29.05
N SER A 244 -19.92 -4.26 -28.83
CA SER A 244 -20.48 -4.81 -27.59
C SER A 244 -19.96 -6.18 -27.18
N ASN A 245 -19.13 -6.82 -28.00
CA ASN A 245 -18.95 -8.26 -27.85
C ASN A 245 -17.84 -8.68 -26.88
N ASN A 246 -16.93 -7.79 -26.45
CA ASN A 246 -15.81 -8.19 -25.56
C ASN A 246 -15.32 -7.12 -24.56
N ASP A 247 -15.88 -5.91 -24.51
CA ASP A 247 -15.40 -4.89 -23.57
C ASP A 247 -16.03 -5.06 -22.17
N VAL A 248 -15.18 -5.13 -21.14
CA VAL A 248 -15.60 -5.15 -19.73
C VAL A 248 -16.04 -3.74 -19.32
N ILE A 249 -17.24 -3.61 -18.74
CA ILE A 249 -17.78 -2.35 -18.24
C ILE A 249 -17.52 -2.20 -16.75
N VAL A 250 -16.96 -1.08 -16.33
CA VAL A 250 -16.70 -0.72 -14.93
C VAL A 250 -17.63 0.39 -14.47
N HIS A 251 -18.26 0.13 -13.32
CA HIS A 251 -19.08 1.09 -12.59
C HIS A 251 -18.20 1.86 -11.61
N HIS A 252 -17.87 3.11 -11.93
CA HIS A 252 -17.15 3.97 -11.00
C HIS A 252 -18.03 4.33 -9.79
N PRO A 253 -17.47 4.43 -8.58
CA PRO A 253 -16.04 4.30 -8.22
C PRO A 253 -15.65 2.89 -7.71
N TYR A 254 -16.39 1.84 -8.06
CA TYR A 254 -16.26 0.53 -7.38
C TYR A 254 -14.93 -0.18 -7.63
N GLN A 255 -14.19 0.13 -8.69
CA GLN A 255 -12.84 -0.40 -8.89
C GLN A 255 -11.89 0.02 -7.74
N ILE A 256 -12.09 1.18 -7.13
CA ILE A 256 -11.27 1.65 -5.98
C ILE A 256 -11.46 0.75 -4.76
N LEU A 257 -12.59 0.01 -4.66
CA LEU A 257 -12.79 -0.97 -3.59
C LEU A 257 -11.73 -2.09 -3.64
N LEU A 258 -11.13 -2.38 -4.80
CA LEU A 258 -10.03 -3.34 -4.90
C LEU A 258 -8.76 -2.83 -4.23
N LEU A 259 -8.45 -1.53 -4.31
CA LEU A 259 -7.34 -0.93 -3.58
C LEU A 259 -7.57 -0.98 -2.07
N ILE A 260 -8.81 -0.72 -1.64
CA ILE A 260 -9.20 -0.86 -0.22
C ILE A 260 -9.08 -2.33 0.22
N LEU A 261 -9.58 -3.29 -0.56
CA LEU A 261 -9.48 -4.71 -0.26
C LEU A 261 -8.03 -5.18 -0.18
N ALA A 262 -7.20 -4.76 -1.13
CA ALA A 262 -5.77 -5.10 -1.18
C ALA A 262 -5.05 -4.58 0.06
N SER A 263 -5.10 -3.26 0.31
CA SER A 263 -4.47 -2.65 1.48
C SER A 263 -5.02 -3.16 2.80
N ALA A 264 -6.33 -3.40 2.92
CA ALA A 264 -6.94 -3.96 4.12
C ALA A 264 -6.47 -5.39 4.39
N SER A 265 -6.38 -6.23 3.35
CA SER A 265 -5.84 -7.59 3.47
C SER A 265 -4.38 -7.54 3.90
N HIS A 266 -3.57 -6.69 3.29
CA HIS A 266 -2.16 -6.47 3.64
C HIS A 266 -1.99 -6.14 5.12
N ILE A 267 -2.64 -5.06 5.61
CA ILE A 267 -2.53 -4.64 7.00
C ILE A 267 -3.12 -5.69 7.97
N ILE A 268 -4.20 -6.38 7.62
CA ILE A 268 -4.75 -7.44 8.49
C ILE A 268 -3.71 -8.55 8.70
N GLY A 269 -3.05 -9.01 7.63
CA GLY A 269 -1.99 -10.01 7.76
C GLY A 269 -0.81 -9.51 8.59
N ASN A 270 -0.36 -8.28 8.35
CA ASN A 270 0.72 -7.66 9.13
C ASN A 270 0.36 -7.50 10.61
N VAL A 271 -0.86 -7.05 10.92
CA VAL A 271 -1.39 -6.91 12.28
C VAL A 271 -1.48 -8.26 12.97
N THR A 272 -2.08 -9.25 12.33
CA THR A 272 -2.22 -10.61 12.88
C THR A 272 -0.85 -11.21 13.21
N ASN A 273 0.11 -11.13 12.29
CA ASN A 273 1.46 -11.67 12.53
C ASN A 273 2.28 -10.84 13.54
N THR A 274 1.92 -9.58 13.77
CA THR A 274 2.56 -8.75 14.81
C THR A 274 2.00 -9.06 16.20
N ILE A 275 0.69 -9.25 16.33
CA ILE A 275 0.03 -9.53 17.62
C ILE A 275 0.31 -10.97 18.07
N TRP A 276 0.24 -11.93 17.16
CA TRP A 276 0.41 -13.36 17.47
C TRP A 276 1.73 -13.88 16.90
N VAL A 277 2.83 -13.25 17.27
CA VAL A 277 4.16 -13.47 16.66
C VAL A 277 4.71 -14.90 16.87
N TYR A 278 4.25 -15.61 17.90
CA TYR A 278 4.63 -17.01 18.18
C TYR A 278 3.77 -18.04 17.45
N GLU A 279 2.64 -17.64 16.86
CA GLU A 279 1.63 -18.54 16.31
C GLU A 279 1.85 -18.80 14.82
N ILE A 280 2.10 -20.06 14.45
CA ILE A 280 2.26 -20.45 13.03
C ILE A 280 1.05 -20.07 12.16
N ARG A 281 -0.15 -20.06 12.74
CA ARG A 281 -1.39 -19.68 12.03
C ARG A 281 -1.39 -18.20 11.65
N ALA A 282 -0.78 -17.35 12.48
CA ALA A 282 -0.63 -15.93 12.20
C ALA A 282 0.33 -15.71 11.03
N THR A 283 1.43 -16.49 10.97
CA THR A 283 2.33 -16.51 9.82
C THR A 283 1.61 -16.95 8.54
N TYR A 284 0.78 -17.98 8.60
CA TYR A 284 -0.04 -18.39 7.45
C TYR A 284 -1.03 -17.30 7.01
N ALA A 285 -1.70 -16.65 7.95
CA ALA A 285 -2.62 -15.54 7.64
C ALA A 285 -1.87 -14.38 6.95
N PHE A 286 -0.67 -14.06 7.41
CA PHE A 286 0.21 -13.08 6.77
C PHE A 286 0.60 -13.46 5.34
N ILE A 287 1.05 -14.69 5.11
CA ILE A 287 1.43 -15.15 3.77
C ILE A 287 0.21 -15.15 2.82
N VAL A 288 -0.95 -15.62 3.29
CA VAL A 288 -2.19 -15.61 2.49
C VAL A 288 -2.63 -14.19 2.18
N SER A 289 -2.48 -13.26 3.12
CA SER A 289 -2.87 -11.88 2.87
C SER A 289 -2.09 -11.24 1.72
N TYR A 290 -0.80 -11.59 1.57
CA TYR A 290 0.02 -11.17 0.43
C TYR A 290 -0.47 -11.82 -0.87
N ALA A 291 -0.77 -13.12 -0.84
CA ALA A 291 -1.33 -13.82 -2.00
C ALA A 291 -2.70 -13.28 -2.46
N ILE A 292 -3.42 -12.52 -1.61
CA ILE A 292 -4.66 -11.81 -1.97
C ILE A 292 -4.38 -10.37 -2.40
N THR A 293 -3.54 -9.66 -1.65
CA THR A 293 -3.25 -8.22 -1.83
C THR A 293 -2.76 -7.88 -3.22
N TYR A 294 -1.72 -8.57 -3.69
CA TYR A 294 -1.06 -8.20 -4.93
C TYR A 294 -1.87 -8.57 -6.19
N PRO A 295 -2.58 -9.72 -6.24
CA PRO A 295 -3.56 -9.97 -7.28
C PRO A 295 -4.72 -8.98 -7.29
N ALA A 296 -5.16 -8.48 -6.14
CA ALA A 296 -6.17 -7.43 -6.07
C ALA A 296 -5.67 -6.10 -6.67
N TYR A 297 -4.40 -5.72 -6.43
CA TYR A 297 -3.76 -4.60 -7.15
C TYR A 297 -3.71 -4.83 -8.66
N ALA A 298 -3.34 -6.04 -9.11
CA ALA A 298 -3.33 -6.36 -10.54
C ALA A 298 -4.73 -6.27 -11.14
N TYR A 299 -5.75 -6.77 -10.45
CA TYR A 299 -7.12 -6.69 -10.93
C TYR A 299 -7.63 -5.25 -10.97
N PHE A 300 -7.25 -4.40 -10.01
CA PHE A 300 -7.48 -2.97 -10.08
C PHE A 300 -6.91 -2.38 -11.37
N VAL A 301 -5.62 -2.60 -11.66
CA VAL A 301 -4.95 -2.06 -12.86
C VAL A 301 -5.56 -2.62 -14.15
N TYR A 302 -6.00 -3.88 -14.15
CA TYR A 302 -6.73 -4.45 -15.29
C TYR A 302 -8.01 -3.64 -15.58
N LEU A 303 -8.82 -3.37 -14.56
CA LEU A 303 -10.02 -2.53 -14.72
C LEU A 303 -9.65 -1.08 -15.08
N ASP A 304 -8.54 -0.58 -14.55
CA ASP A 304 -8.07 0.78 -14.79
C ASP A 304 -7.56 1.01 -16.22
N THR A 305 -7.01 -0.03 -16.86
CA THR A 305 -6.32 0.12 -18.16
C THR A 305 -7.01 -0.62 -19.31
N GLN A 306 -7.78 -1.67 -19.03
CA GLN A 306 -8.37 -2.55 -20.06
C GLN A 306 -9.89 -2.42 -20.17
N ALA A 307 -10.56 -2.05 -19.09
CA ALA A 307 -12.01 -1.89 -19.07
C ALA A 307 -12.45 -0.49 -19.51
N ILE A 308 -13.69 -0.40 -20.01
CA ILE A 308 -14.37 0.87 -20.29
C ILE A 308 -15.28 1.24 -19.11
N SER A 309 -15.69 2.50 -18.99
CA SER A 309 -16.67 2.90 -17.97
C SER A 309 -18.00 3.29 -18.58
N VAL A 310 -19.05 3.18 -17.76
CA VAL A 310 -20.37 3.77 -18.03
C VAL A 310 -20.29 5.30 -18.12
N LEU A 311 -19.32 5.93 -17.46
CA LEU A 311 -19.08 7.37 -17.58
C LEU A 311 -18.31 7.68 -18.87
N PRO A 312 -18.53 8.86 -19.49
CA PRO A 312 -17.80 9.27 -20.69
C PRO A 312 -16.28 9.24 -20.55
N ARG A 313 -15.78 9.41 -19.32
CA ARG A 313 -14.37 9.32 -18.95
C ARG A 313 -14.20 8.64 -17.60
N LYS A 314 -13.15 7.83 -17.46
CA LYS A 314 -12.75 7.22 -16.20
C LYS A 314 -11.99 8.22 -15.35
N VAL A 315 -12.59 8.62 -14.23
CA VAL A 315 -11.98 9.57 -13.30
C VAL A 315 -11.96 9.03 -11.88
N ILE A 316 -10.89 9.35 -11.15
CA ILE A 316 -10.71 9.09 -9.73
C ILE A 316 -10.37 10.43 -9.07
N HIS A 317 -11.23 10.91 -8.17
CA HIS A 317 -11.01 12.16 -7.46
C HIS A 317 -10.19 11.90 -6.20
N LEU A 318 -8.93 12.32 -6.23
CA LEU A 318 -8.02 12.22 -5.11
C LEU A 318 -8.49 13.15 -3.97
N PRO A 319 -8.34 12.72 -2.70
CA PRO A 319 -8.83 13.49 -1.57
C PRO A 319 -7.98 14.75 -1.38
N ASP A 320 -8.60 15.80 -0.84
CA ASP A 320 -7.89 17.04 -0.47
C ASP A 320 -6.66 16.76 0.41
N THR A 321 -5.55 17.37 0.01
CA THR A 321 -4.21 17.24 0.56
C THR A 321 -3.80 18.38 1.48
N THR A 322 -4.75 19.20 1.95
CA THR A 322 -4.51 20.22 2.98
C THR A 322 -3.66 19.69 4.14
N CYS A 323 -2.66 20.49 4.54
CA CYS A 323 -1.62 20.09 5.49
C CYS A 323 -2.18 19.42 6.77
N TRP A 324 -3.23 19.98 7.36
CA TRP A 324 -3.81 19.43 8.59
C TRP A 324 -4.39 18.02 8.42
N LYS A 325 -4.94 17.68 7.24
CA LYS A 325 -5.46 16.32 6.96
C LYS A 325 -4.33 15.33 6.81
N VAL A 326 -3.23 15.75 6.17
CA VAL A 326 -2.01 14.92 6.03
C VAL A 326 -1.44 14.63 7.41
N VAL A 327 -1.24 15.67 8.23
CA VAL A 327 -0.77 15.55 9.61
C VAL A 327 -1.65 14.59 10.42
N LEU A 328 -2.97 14.71 10.28
CA LEU A 328 -3.92 13.84 10.97
C LEU A 328 -3.77 12.37 10.54
N VAL A 329 -3.71 12.08 9.23
CA VAL A 329 -3.48 10.71 8.75
C VAL A 329 -2.14 10.16 9.25
N THR A 330 -1.08 10.96 9.20
CA THR A 330 0.25 10.56 9.70
C THR A 330 0.22 10.20 11.18
N ILE A 331 -0.39 11.05 12.03
CA ILE A 331 -0.48 10.80 13.47
C ILE A 331 -1.31 9.53 13.75
N PHE A 332 -2.44 9.35 13.06
CA PHE A 332 -3.25 8.15 13.22
C PHE A 332 -2.53 6.88 12.77
N SER A 333 -1.82 6.91 11.65
CA SER A 333 -1.01 5.78 11.18
C SER A 333 0.08 5.40 12.18
N ILE A 334 0.76 6.39 12.77
CA ILE A 334 1.77 6.16 13.81
C ILE A 334 1.12 5.57 15.07
N ALA A 335 0.00 6.15 15.52
CA ALA A 335 -0.71 5.66 16.70
C ALA A 335 -1.21 4.22 16.52
N LEU A 336 -1.79 3.90 15.36
CA LEU A 336 -2.26 2.54 15.04
C LEU A 336 -1.10 1.55 14.89
N SER A 337 0.03 1.98 14.34
CA SER A 337 1.25 1.16 14.29
C SER A 337 1.74 0.81 15.70
N PHE A 338 1.88 1.81 16.59
CA PHE A 338 2.32 1.55 17.97
C PHE A 338 1.28 0.75 18.75
N LEU A 339 -0.01 0.98 18.53
CA LEU A 339 -1.07 0.20 19.16
C LEU A 339 -0.99 -1.27 18.73
N THR A 340 -0.77 -1.53 17.44
CA THR A 340 -0.61 -2.89 16.90
C THR A 340 0.57 -3.61 17.58
N ILE A 341 1.71 -2.94 17.68
CA ILE A 341 2.90 -3.48 18.36
C ILE A 341 2.59 -3.70 19.85
N ARG A 342 1.96 -2.73 20.52
CA ARG A 342 1.61 -2.84 21.93
C ARG A 342 0.70 -4.02 22.22
N LEU A 343 -0.19 -4.40 21.31
CA LEU A 343 -1.08 -5.54 21.48
C LEU A 343 -0.36 -6.89 21.31
N GLY A 344 0.81 -6.91 20.68
CA GLY A 344 1.67 -8.09 20.55
C GLY A 344 2.77 -8.20 21.60
N LEU A 345 2.85 -7.22 22.50
CA LEU A 345 3.67 -7.22 23.71
C LEU A 345 2.72 -7.40 24.90
#